data_AF-A0A843ACF0-F1
#
_entry.id   AF-A0A843ACF0-F1
#
_cell.length_a   1.000
_cell.length_b   1.000
_cell.length_c   1.000
_cell.angle_alpha   90.00
_cell.angle_beta   90.00
_cell.angle_gamma   90.00
#
_symmetry.space_group_name_H-M   'P 1'
#
loop_
_entity.id
_entity.type
_entity.pdbx_description
1 polymer ?
#
loop_
_entity_poly.entity_id
_entity_poly.type
_entity_poly.pdbx_seq_one_letter_code
_entity_poly.pdbx_strand_id
1 'polypeptide(L)'
;MVKFGNGKGKKTLIVSGVHGSELSSQVASMKLINYLSKKKNIKGTIYVIPFVAPKATAKNQRFYNGKNLNSIANKKGSVTNKIMLFAKKNKINAVGDFHCTMPGGNPGKNIIMGTKVPTLKSARMAIGISRLIKQPYKNYLIAGKEYPGALEDVLNLKGIPAVTCEVKTPHGKIASGSINASLRQMLGFLKYNKIIT
;
A
#
# COMPACT_ATOMS: atom_id res chain seq x y z
N MET A 1 0.62 -11.62 -8.71
CA MET A 1 -0.01 -11.51 -7.38
C MET A 1 0.20 -12.81 -6.65
N VAL A 2 0.58 -12.78 -5.38
CA VAL A 2 0.76 -13.97 -4.54
C VAL A 2 -0.32 -13.97 -3.46
N LYS A 3 -0.84 -15.16 -3.11
CA LYS A 3 -1.91 -15.33 -2.11
C LYS A 3 -1.42 -16.22 -0.97
N PHE A 4 -1.73 -15.83 0.26
CA PHE A 4 -1.44 -16.60 1.47
C PHE A 4 -2.68 -16.76 2.36
N GLY A 5 -2.69 -17.79 3.20
CA GLY A 5 -3.77 -18.10 4.13
C GLY A 5 -4.80 -19.09 3.57
N ASN A 6 -5.78 -19.45 4.38
CA ASN A 6 -6.72 -20.56 4.10
C ASN A 6 -8.08 -20.11 3.54
N GLY A 7 -8.23 -18.83 3.17
CA GLY A 7 -9.49 -18.30 2.65
C GLY A 7 -10.55 -17.93 3.69
N LYS A 8 -10.37 -18.32 4.96
CA LYS A 8 -11.32 -18.04 6.05
C LYS A 8 -10.94 -16.75 6.78
N GLY A 9 -11.94 -15.94 7.13
CA GLY A 9 -11.75 -14.68 7.87
C GLY A 9 -11.46 -13.47 6.98
N LYS A 10 -10.75 -12.47 7.52
CA LYS A 10 -10.50 -11.19 6.83
C LYS A 10 -9.57 -11.37 5.64
N LYS A 11 -9.82 -10.61 4.59
CA LYS A 11 -9.00 -10.53 3.39
C LYS A 11 -8.30 -9.18 3.32
N THR A 12 -6.99 -9.18 3.19
CA THR A 12 -6.21 -7.95 3.02
C THR A 12 -5.47 -7.96 1.70
N LEU A 13 -5.20 -6.77 1.17
CA LEU A 13 -4.43 -6.58 -0.05
C LEU A 13 -3.26 -5.63 0.24
N ILE A 14 -2.07 -6.04 -0.18
CA ILE A 14 -0.84 -5.26 -0.12
C ILE A 14 -0.42 -4.96 -1.55
N VAL A 15 -0.22 -3.68 -1.85
CA VAL A 15 0.12 -3.18 -3.18
C VAL A 15 1.42 -2.38 -3.08
N SER A 16 2.34 -2.60 -4.02
CA SER A 16 3.55 -1.79 -4.17
C SER A 16 3.96 -1.72 -5.64
N GLY A 17 4.82 -0.76 -5.97
CA GLY A 17 5.26 -0.54 -7.35
C GLY A 17 4.18 0.07 -8.24
N VAL A 18 3.25 0.84 -7.66
CA VAL A 18 2.38 1.76 -8.42
C VAL A 18 3.24 2.75 -9.21
N HIS A 19 4.33 3.22 -8.58
CA HIS A 19 5.44 3.86 -9.25
C HIS A 19 6.62 2.91 -9.36
N GLY A 20 7.15 2.70 -10.57
CA GLY A 20 8.21 1.71 -10.80
C GLY A 20 9.54 2.06 -10.14
N SER A 21 9.85 3.36 -9.96
CA SER A 21 11.08 3.85 -9.35
C SER A 21 11.08 3.83 -7.81
N GLU A 22 10.02 3.36 -7.15
CA GLU A 22 9.94 3.32 -5.69
C GLU A 22 10.36 1.93 -5.18
N LEU A 23 11.67 1.66 -5.26
CA LEU A 23 12.21 0.30 -5.19
C LEU A 23 12.10 -0.35 -3.79
N SER A 24 12.22 0.43 -2.72
CA SER A 24 12.29 -0.13 -1.36
C SER A 24 10.99 -0.83 -0.94
N SER A 25 9.83 -0.31 -1.30
CA SER A 25 8.54 -0.96 -1.01
C SER A 25 8.34 -2.24 -1.82
N GLN A 26 8.83 -2.27 -3.07
CA GLN A 26 8.76 -3.44 -3.93
C GLN A 26 9.64 -4.58 -3.40
N VAL A 27 10.90 -4.28 -3.05
CA VAL A 27 11.81 -5.26 -2.42
C VAL A 27 11.29 -5.71 -1.06
N ALA A 28 10.72 -4.80 -0.25
CA ALA A 28 10.09 -5.18 1.01
C ALA A 28 8.89 -6.11 0.81
N SER A 29 8.13 -5.96 -0.27
CA SER A 29 7.03 -6.87 -0.62
C SER A 29 7.55 -8.27 -0.95
N MET A 30 8.70 -8.39 -1.62
CA MET A 30 9.36 -9.68 -1.85
C MET A 30 9.84 -10.31 -0.54
N LYS A 31 10.42 -9.52 0.38
CA LYS A 31 10.77 -10.00 1.72
C LYS A 31 9.55 -10.44 2.51
N LEU A 32 8.42 -9.72 2.39
CA LEU A 32 7.16 -10.10 3.00
C LEU A 32 6.64 -11.43 2.45
N ILE A 33 6.70 -11.65 1.13
CA ILE A 33 6.33 -12.92 0.50
C ILE A 33 7.13 -14.08 1.10
N ASN A 34 8.45 -13.93 1.24
CA ASN A 34 9.31 -14.94 1.87
C ASN A 34 9.03 -15.12 3.38
N TYR A 35 8.67 -14.05 4.08
CA TYR A 35 8.24 -14.13 5.48
C TYR A 35 6.94 -14.93 5.60
N LEU A 36 5.96 -14.65 4.75
CA LEU A 36 4.63 -15.28 4.78
C LEU A 36 4.66 -16.74 4.33
N SER A 37 5.52 -17.12 3.38
CA SER A 37 5.66 -18.52 2.95
C SER A 37 6.10 -19.46 4.07
N LYS A 38 6.77 -18.91 5.09
CA LYS A 38 7.23 -19.64 6.27
C LYS A 38 6.24 -19.61 7.44
N LYS A 39 5.11 -18.92 7.30
CA LYS A 39 4.11 -18.79 8.38
C LYS A 39 3.05 -19.86 8.33
N LYS A 40 2.96 -20.62 9.43
CA LYS A 40 1.93 -21.65 9.65
C LYS A 40 0.55 -21.07 9.98
N ASN A 41 0.50 -19.93 10.68
CA ASN A 41 -0.73 -19.37 11.24
C ASN A 41 -1.05 -18.00 10.63
N ILE A 42 -1.91 -17.97 9.61
CA ILE A 42 -2.48 -16.76 9.00
C ILE A 42 -3.99 -16.75 9.27
N LYS A 43 -4.48 -15.73 9.99
CA LYS A 43 -5.90 -15.59 10.38
C LYS A 43 -6.69 -14.83 9.32
N GLY A 44 -6.71 -15.34 8.09
CA GLY A 44 -7.27 -14.60 6.96
C GLY A 44 -6.76 -15.03 5.61
N THR A 45 -6.89 -14.13 4.65
CA THR A 45 -6.22 -14.19 3.35
C THR A 45 -5.42 -12.92 3.12
N ILE A 46 -4.18 -13.07 2.65
CA ILE A 46 -3.34 -11.95 2.24
C ILE A 46 -3.11 -12.06 0.73
N TYR A 47 -3.41 -10.99 0.01
CA TYR A 47 -2.99 -10.81 -1.38
C TYR A 47 -1.82 -9.83 -1.44
N VAL A 48 -0.78 -10.16 -2.19
CA VAL A 48 0.40 -9.29 -2.37
C VAL A 48 0.64 -9.06 -3.86
N ILE A 49 0.69 -7.79 -4.25
CA ILE A 49 1.10 -7.34 -5.58
C ILE A 49 2.41 -6.55 -5.40
N PRO A 50 3.58 -7.19 -5.56
CA PRO A 50 4.88 -6.55 -5.30
C PRO A 50 5.30 -5.57 -6.41
N PHE A 51 4.72 -5.71 -7.60
CA PHE A 51 5.03 -4.91 -8.79
C PHE A 51 3.72 -4.63 -9.54
N VAL A 52 3.10 -3.47 -9.31
CA VAL A 52 1.91 -3.07 -10.09
C VAL A 52 2.28 -2.78 -11.55
N ALA A 53 3.41 -2.12 -11.78
CA ALA A 53 3.90 -1.75 -13.10
C ALA A 53 5.27 -2.39 -13.39
N PRO A 54 5.38 -3.72 -13.57
CA PRO A 54 6.68 -4.39 -13.70
C PRO A 54 7.55 -3.85 -14.84
N LYS A 55 6.95 -3.40 -15.96
CA LYS A 55 7.68 -2.72 -17.05
C LYS A 55 8.33 -1.40 -16.61
N ALA A 56 7.64 -0.61 -15.79
CA ALA A 56 8.17 0.64 -15.25
C ALA A 56 9.25 0.35 -14.19
N THR A 57 9.03 -0.65 -13.33
CA THR A 57 10.02 -1.14 -12.37
C THR A 57 11.31 -1.58 -13.05
N ALA A 58 11.22 -2.41 -14.09
CA ALA A 58 12.38 -2.93 -14.82
C ALA A 58 13.20 -1.80 -15.48
N LYS A 59 12.57 -0.68 -15.82
CA LYS A 59 13.22 0.51 -16.38
C LYS A 59 13.59 1.57 -15.33
N ASN A 60 13.32 1.29 -14.05
CA ASN A 60 13.48 2.25 -12.96
C ASN A 60 12.73 3.58 -13.18
N GLN A 61 11.53 3.51 -13.77
CA GLN A 61 10.72 4.67 -14.14
C GLN A 61 9.54 4.85 -13.20
N ARG A 62 9.24 6.10 -12.84
CA ARG A 62 8.07 6.43 -12.00
C ARG A 62 6.75 6.09 -12.71
N PHE A 63 6.63 6.48 -13.97
CA PHE A 63 5.38 6.38 -14.73
C PHE A 63 5.34 5.16 -15.64
N TYR A 64 4.14 4.62 -15.83
CA TYR A 64 3.90 3.51 -16.74
C TYR A 64 3.29 4.05 -18.04
N ASN A 65 4.02 3.91 -19.15
CA ASN A 65 3.63 4.46 -20.46
C ASN A 65 3.21 5.95 -20.38
N GLY A 66 4.03 6.77 -19.71
CA GLY A 66 3.79 8.21 -19.53
C GLY A 66 2.69 8.58 -18.52
N LYS A 67 2.02 7.60 -17.90
CA LYS A 67 0.92 7.84 -16.96
C LYS A 67 1.34 7.62 -15.52
N ASN A 68 0.96 8.56 -14.66
CA ASN A 68 0.99 8.37 -13.22
C ASN A 68 -0.15 7.43 -12.81
N LEU A 69 0.18 6.20 -12.39
CA LEU A 69 -0.84 5.22 -11.99
C LEU A 69 -1.56 5.62 -10.69
N ASN A 70 -0.95 6.45 -9.85
CA ASN A 70 -1.54 6.97 -8.61
C ASN A 70 -2.38 8.24 -8.81
N SER A 71 -2.82 8.56 -10.03
CA SER A 71 -3.79 9.63 -10.29
C SER A 71 -4.97 9.18 -11.17
N ILE A 72 -5.03 7.89 -11.51
CA ILE A 72 -5.98 7.35 -12.48
C ILE A 72 -6.73 6.10 -12.00
N ALA A 73 -6.73 5.79 -10.71
CA ALA A 73 -7.46 4.64 -10.17
C ALA A 73 -8.99 4.79 -10.35
N ASN A 74 -9.50 6.02 -10.51
CA ASN A 74 -10.89 6.33 -10.83
C ASN A 74 -11.22 6.16 -12.33
N LYS A 75 -10.22 6.02 -13.21
CA LYS A 75 -10.43 5.88 -14.65
C LYS A 75 -10.64 4.41 -15.02
N LYS A 76 -11.82 4.09 -15.56
CA LYS A 76 -12.19 2.73 -15.98
C LYS A 76 -11.10 2.13 -16.88
N GLY A 77 -10.69 0.90 -16.56
CA GLY A 77 -9.72 0.15 -17.37
C GLY A 77 -8.25 0.47 -17.10
N SER A 78 -7.92 1.50 -16.31
CA SER A 78 -6.55 1.75 -15.87
C SER A 78 -6.01 0.60 -15.00
N VAL A 79 -4.69 0.50 -14.88
CA VAL A 79 -4.04 -0.57 -14.10
C VAL A 79 -4.49 -0.53 -12.63
N THR A 80 -4.47 0.65 -12.00
CA THR A 80 -4.89 0.83 -10.59
C THR A 80 -6.41 0.73 -10.42
N ASN A 81 -7.20 1.06 -11.45
CA ASN A 81 -8.64 0.80 -11.44
C ASN A 81 -8.95 -0.71 -11.39
N LYS A 82 -8.20 -1.54 -12.12
CA LYS A 82 -8.34 -3.01 -12.06
C LYS A 82 -8.04 -3.55 -10.66
N ILE A 83 -7.08 -2.95 -9.93
CA ILE A 83 -6.79 -3.31 -8.53
C ILE A 83 -7.96 -2.95 -7.62
N MET A 84 -8.55 -1.75 -7.76
CA MET A 84 -9.75 -1.37 -7.01
C MET A 84 -10.93 -2.31 -7.30
N LEU A 85 -11.17 -2.64 -8.58
CA LEU A 85 -12.22 -3.58 -8.97
C LEU A 85 -11.97 -4.98 -8.41
N PHE A 86 -10.72 -5.44 -8.41
CA PHE A 86 -10.33 -6.68 -7.74
C PHE A 86 -10.65 -6.63 -6.25
N ALA A 87 -10.30 -5.54 -5.56
CA ALA A 87 -10.57 -5.38 -4.13
C ALA A 87 -12.07 -5.43 -3.82
N LYS A 88 -12.88 -4.73 -4.62
CA LYS A 88 -14.34 -4.74 -4.52
C LYS A 88 -14.92 -6.14 -4.78
N LYS A 89 -14.56 -6.77 -5.91
CA LYS A 89 -15.06 -8.10 -6.30
C LYS A 89 -14.74 -9.16 -5.26
N ASN A 90 -13.55 -9.11 -4.66
CA ASN A 90 -13.09 -10.11 -3.70
C ASN A 90 -13.48 -9.80 -2.25
N LYS A 91 -14.21 -8.70 -2.01
CA LYS A 91 -14.61 -8.22 -0.68
C LYS A 91 -13.40 -8.05 0.24
N ILE A 92 -12.34 -7.39 -0.26
CA ILE A 92 -11.15 -7.07 0.54
C ILE A 92 -11.54 -6.14 1.68
N ASN A 93 -11.12 -6.46 2.90
CA ASN A 93 -11.47 -5.75 4.11
C ASN A 93 -10.56 -4.55 4.40
N ALA A 94 -9.31 -4.61 3.95
CA ALA A 94 -8.35 -3.53 4.09
C ALA A 94 -7.27 -3.60 3.00
N VAL A 95 -6.83 -2.44 2.53
CA VAL A 95 -5.76 -2.32 1.53
C VAL A 95 -4.62 -1.47 2.10
N GLY A 96 -3.38 -1.92 1.93
CA GLY A 96 -2.19 -1.11 2.15
C GLY A 96 -1.52 -0.82 0.80
N ASP A 97 -1.40 0.45 0.47
CA ASP A 97 -0.71 0.95 -0.72
C ASP A 97 0.66 1.51 -0.32
N PHE A 98 1.73 0.79 -0.64
CA PHE A 98 3.08 1.03 -0.11
C PHE A 98 3.98 1.68 -1.16
N HIS A 99 4.40 2.90 -0.84
CA HIS A 99 5.16 3.81 -1.70
C HIS A 99 6.49 4.17 -1.07
N CYS A 100 7.25 4.98 -1.80
CA CYS A 100 8.42 5.68 -1.32
C CYS A 100 8.31 7.16 -1.64
N THR A 101 8.79 7.99 -0.72
CA THR A 101 8.86 9.45 -0.90
C THR A 101 10.31 9.90 -0.98
N MET A 102 10.63 10.74 -1.95
CA MET A 102 11.94 11.35 -2.06
C MET A 102 12.22 12.34 -0.90
N PRO A 103 13.46 12.47 -0.41
CA PRO A 103 13.84 13.56 0.48
C PRO A 103 13.46 14.92 -0.11
N GLY A 104 12.90 15.82 0.70
CA GLY A 104 12.37 17.12 0.24
C GLY A 104 11.03 17.05 -0.52
N GLY A 105 10.55 15.84 -0.84
CA GLY A 105 9.22 15.64 -1.42
C GLY A 105 8.10 15.84 -0.39
N ASN A 106 6.86 15.71 -0.85
CA ASN A 106 5.68 15.65 0.01
C ASN A 106 5.18 14.20 0.07
N PRO A 107 5.37 13.47 1.20
CA PRO A 107 5.67 13.96 2.54
C PRO A 107 7.17 14.03 2.92
N GLY A 108 8.08 13.44 2.14
CA GLY A 108 9.53 13.57 2.35
C GLY A 108 10.09 12.87 3.59
N LYS A 109 9.26 12.08 4.26
CA LYS A 109 9.57 11.33 5.49
C LYS A 109 8.78 10.04 5.56
N ASN A 110 9.22 9.11 6.40
CA ASN A 110 8.43 7.92 6.70
C ASN A 110 7.10 8.34 7.32
N ILE A 111 5.97 7.91 6.77
CA ILE A 111 4.65 8.27 7.31
C ILE A 111 3.59 7.25 6.89
N ILE A 112 2.57 7.08 7.73
CA ILE A 112 1.34 6.36 7.36
C ILE A 112 0.22 7.38 7.15
N MET A 113 -0.41 7.33 5.99
CA MET A 113 -1.47 8.23 5.60
C MET A 113 -2.79 7.48 5.47
N GLY A 114 -3.86 8.11 5.94
CA GLY A 114 -5.22 7.65 5.72
C GLY A 114 -6.16 8.82 5.59
N THR A 115 -7.46 8.53 5.48
CA THR A 115 -8.49 9.54 5.26
C THR A 115 -9.70 9.31 6.17
N LYS A 116 -10.33 10.40 6.63
CA LYS A 116 -11.47 10.35 7.55
C LYS A 116 -12.80 10.11 6.85
N VAL A 117 -13.08 10.83 5.75
CA VAL A 117 -14.36 10.81 5.03
C VAL A 117 -14.17 10.23 3.63
N PRO A 118 -15.00 9.27 3.18
CA PRO A 118 -16.15 8.67 3.88
C PRO A 118 -15.79 7.49 4.79
N THR A 119 -14.53 7.03 4.78
CA THR A 119 -14.13 5.76 5.39
C THR A 119 -13.26 5.98 6.63
N LEU A 120 -13.86 6.29 7.78
CA LEU A 120 -13.15 6.54 9.05
C LEU A 120 -12.21 5.38 9.49
N LYS A 121 -12.50 4.16 9.03
CA LYS A 121 -11.64 2.99 9.25
C LYS A 121 -10.23 3.17 8.67
N SER A 122 -10.06 3.94 7.58
CA SER A 122 -8.75 4.29 7.03
C SER A 122 -7.95 5.15 8.02
N ALA A 123 -8.52 6.26 8.49
CA ALA A 123 -7.88 7.12 9.48
C ALA A 123 -7.50 6.37 10.78
N ARG A 124 -8.38 5.49 11.27
CA ARG A 124 -8.09 4.63 12.44
C ARG A 124 -6.98 3.63 12.17
N MET A 125 -6.90 3.11 10.96
CA MET A 125 -5.85 2.19 10.52
C MET A 125 -4.49 2.89 10.47
N ALA A 126 -4.41 4.11 9.92
CA ALA A 126 -3.18 4.88 9.90
C ALA A 126 -2.64 5.15 11.32
N ILE A 127 -3.51 5.57 12.25
CA ILE A 127 -3.16 5.77 13.66
C ILE A 127 -2.71 4.47 14.32
N GLY A 128 -3.44 3.37 14.09
CA GLY A 128 -3.13 2.08 14.71
C GLY A 128 -1.80 1.49 14.24
N ILE A 129 -1.52 1.54 12.94
CA ILE A 129 -0.23 1.11 12.38
C ILE A 129 0.89 1.99 12.93
N SER A 130 0.71 3.31 12.94
CA SER A 130 1.66 4.27 13.50
C SER A 130 2.07 3.93 14.93
N ARG A 131 1.10 3.63 15.80
CA ARG A 131 1.36 3.21 17.19
C ARG A 131 2.12 1.90 17.27
N LEU A 132 1.76 0.90 16.45
CA LEU A 132 2.41 -0.41 16.44
C LEU A 132 3.89 -0.35 16.05
N ILE A 133 4.26 0.55 15.13
CA ILE A 133 5.61 0.59 14.55
C ILE A 133 6.41 1.84 14.91
N LYS A 134 5.84 2.72 15.74
CA LYS A 134 6.42 4.00 16.19
C LYS A 134 6.86 4.88 15.01
N GLN A 135 5.97 5.08 14.04
CA GLN A 135 6.17 6.00 12.91
C GLN A 135 5.07 7.06 12.88
N PRO A 136 5.31 8.26 12.35
CA PRO A 136 4.27 9.29 12.32
C PRO A 136 3.13 8.90 11.36
N TYR A 137 1.97 9.51 11.57
CA TYR A 137 0.84 9.41 10.66
C TYR A 137 0.32 10.79 10.25
N LYS A 138 -0.47 10.83 9.17
CA LYS A 138 -1.27 12.00 8.79
C LYS A 138 -2.61 11.52 8.26
N ASN A 139 -3.69 12.11 8.76
CA ASN A 139 -5.02 11.82 8.24
C ASN A 139 -5.55 13.02 7.46
N TYR A 140 -5.86 12.80 6.19
CA TYR A 140 -6.61 13.76 5.38
C TYR A 140 -8.09 13.73 5.75
N LEU A 141 -8.78 14.86 5.53
CA LEU A 141 -10.19 14.96 5.90
C LEU A 141 -11.09 14.21 4.92
N ILE A 142 -10.91 14.45 3.61
CA ILE A 142 -11.81 13.98 2.54
C ILE A 142 -11.00 13.21 1.50
N ALA A 143 -11.45 12.00 1.18
CA ALA A 143 -10.77 11.14 0.22
C ALA A 143 -10.84 11.75 -1.19
N GLY A 144 -9.69 11.82 -1.86
CA GLY A 144 -9.54 12.31 -3.22
C GLY A 144 -9.50 13.83 -3.35
N LYS A 145 -9.47 14.58 -2.23
CA LYS A 145 -9.30 16.03 -2.26
C LYS A 145 -7.84 16.41 -2.53
N GLU A 146 -6.90 15.86 -1.77
CA GLU A 146 -5.47 16.14 -1.93
C GLU A 146 -4.83 15.31 -3.04
N TYR A 147 -5.26 14.07 -3.24
CA TYR A 147 -4.71 13.16 -4.26
C TYR A 147 -5.82 12.56 -5.14
N PRO A 148 -6.49 13.37 -5.98
CA PRO A 148 -7.57 12.88 -6.83
C PRO A 148 -7.11 11.73 -7.72
N GLY A 149 -7.79 10.59 -7.61
CA GLY A 149 -7.50 9.40 -8.39
C GLY A 149 -6.39 8.50 -7.83
N ALA A 150 -5.83 8.81 -6.66
CA ALA A 150 -4.94 7.90 -5.94
C ALA A 150 -5.67 6.59 -5.58
N LEU A 151 -4.93 5.48 -5.56
CA LEU A 151 -5.52 4.17 -5.31
C LEU A 151 -6.19 4.10 -3.93
N GLU A 152 -5.50 4.60 -2.91
CA GLU A 152 -6.00 4.73 -1.53
C GLU A 152 -7.33 5.49 -1.48
N ASP A 153 -7.35 6.67 -2.08
CA ASP A 153 -8.52 7.56 -2.06
C ASP A 153 -9.71 6.94 -2.78
N VAL A 154 -9.49 6.35 -3.96
CA VAL A 154 -10.56 5.71 -4.74
C VAL A 154 -11.12 4.48 -4.02
N LEU A 155 -10.28 3.71 -3.32
CA LEU A 155 -10.75 2.61 -2.47
C LEU A 155 -11.61 3.12 -1.30
N ASN A 156 -11.15 4.17 -0.61
CA ASN A 156 -11.89 4.77 0.49
C ASN A 156 -13.21 5.38 0.04
N LEU A 157 -13.27 6.04 -1.12
CA LEU A 157 -14.51 6.54 -1.72
C LEU A 157 -15.50 5.41 -2.05
N LYS A 158 -15.04 4.17 -2.19
CA LYS A 158 -15.87 2.97 -2.39
C LYS A 158 -16.15 2.20 -1.10
N GLY A 159 -15.82 2.77 0.06
CA GLY A 159 -16.06 2.15 1.37
C GLY A 159 -15.09 1.01 1.72
N ILE A 160 -13.99 0.86 0.97
CA ILE A 160 -12.95 -0.13 1.23
C ILE A 160 -11.82 0.59 1.99
N PRO A 161 -11.60 0.28 3.29
CA PRO A 161 -10.57 0.95 4.07
C PRO A 161 -9.18 0.76 3.46
N ALA A 162 -8.53 1.86 3.11
CA ALA A 162 -7.18 1.84 2.56
C ALA A 162 -6.26 2.81 3.31
N VAL A 163 -4.96 2.55 3.29
CA VAL A 163 -3.92 3.49 3.79
C VAL A 163 -2.78 3.55 2.79
N THR A 164 -2.13 4.71 2.71
CA THR A 164 -0.88 4.90 1.98
C THR A 164 0.26 4.91 2.98
N CYS A 165 1.28 4.09 2.74
CA CYS A 165 2.46 4.01 3.58
C CYS A 165 3.67 4.50 2.78
N GLU A 166 4.37 5.50 3.27
CA GLU A 166 5.51 6.12 2.60
C GLU A 166 6.79 5.86 3.38
N VAL A 167 7.88 5.55 2.67
CA VAL A 167 9.23 5.48 3.23
C VAL A 167 10.16 6.43 2.50
N LYS A 168 10.95 7.18 3.26
CA LYS A 168 11.92 8.14 2.74
C LYS A 168 13.05 7.41 2.01
N THR A 169 13.11 7.54 0.69
CA THR A 169 14.22 7.10 -0.14
C THR A 169 14.20 7.87 -1.47
N PRO A 170 15.36 8.25 -2.04
CA PRO A 170 15.40 8.83 -3.38
C PRO A 170 14.78 7.88 -4.40
N HIS A 171 14.07 8.43 -5.39
CA HIS A 171 13.54 7.62 -6.48
C HIS A 171 14.67 6.91 -7.24
N GLY A 172 14.38 5.67 -7.60
CA GLY A 172 15.26 4.76 -8.30
C GLY A 172 16.50 4.33 -7.54
N LYS A 173 16.55 4.60 -6.25
CA LYS A 173 17.59 4.15 -5.33
C LYS A 173 16.95 3.51 -4.11
N ILE A 174 17.77 2.74 -3.39
CA ILE A 174 17.41 2.15 -2.10
C ILE A 174 18.29 2.80 -1.05
N ALA A 175 17.71 3.69 -0.24
CA ALA A 175 18.41 4.27 0.91
C ALA A 175 18.64 3.21 2.00
N SER A 176 19.69 3.38 2.80
CA SER A 176 19.96 2.50 3.95
C SER A 176 18.74 2.41 4.88
N GLY A 177 18.42 1.19 5.33
CA GLY A 177 17.27 0.91 6.20
C GLY A 177 15.88 1.04 5.58
N SER A 178 15.73 1.58 4.37
CA SER A 178 14.41 1.86 3.76
C SER A 178 13.59 0.60 3.46
N ILE A 179 14.23 -0.50 3.06
CA ILE A 179 13.56 -1.81 2.90
C ILE A 179 12.97 -2.28 4.24
N ASN A 180 13.74 -2.19 5.32
CA ASN A 180 13.29 -2.62 6.65
C ASN A 180 12.17 -1.72 7.18
N ALA A 181 12.22 -0.41 6.92
CA ALA A 181 11.14 0.51 7.23
C ALA A 181 9.84 0.16 6.48
N SER A 182 9.95 -0.15 5.18
CA SER A 182 8.80 -0.54 4.36
C SER A 182 8.20 -1.86 4.82
N LEU A 183 9.04 -2.85 5.12
CA LEU A 183 8.61 -4.13 5.66
C LEU A 183 7.92 -3.97 7.02
N ARG A 184 8.43 -3.09 7.90
CA ARG A 184 7.76 -2.77 9.17
C ARG A 184 6.37 -2.18 8.96
N GLN A 185 6.19 -1.28 8.00
CA GLN A 185 4.86 -0.75 7.66
C GLN A 185 3.91 -1.87 7.18
N MET A 186 4.38 -2.78 6.32
CA MET A 186 3.56 -3.91 5.84
C MET A 186 3.17 -4.87 6.97
N LEU A 187 4.13 -5.23 7.84
CA LEU A 187 3.86 -6.07 9.00
C LEU A 187 2.92 -5.36 9.99
N GLY A 188 3.12 -4.05 10.22
CA GLY A 188 2.23 -3.23 11.03
C GLY A 188 0.80 -3.21 10.50
N PHE A 189 0.62 -3.08 9.18
CA PHE A 189 -0.68 -3.19 8.52
C PHE A 189 -1.33 -4.56 8.74
N LEU A 190 -0.59 -5.65 8.56
CA LEU A 190 -1.13 -7.00 8.77
C LEU A 190 -1.47 -7.28 10.24
N LYS A 191 -0.64 -6.79 11.18
CA LYS A 191 -0.88 -6.89 12.63
C LYS A 191 -2.09 -6.08 13.08
N TYR A 192 -2.23 -4.84 12.62
CA TYR A 192 -3.41 -4.01 12.89
C TYR A 192 -4.70 -4.70 12.45
N ASN A 193 -4.66 -5.34 11.27
CA ASN A 193 -5.80 -6.08 10.74
C ASN A 193 -6.01 -7.45 11.41
N LYS A 194 -5.16 -7.84 12.36
CA LYS A 194 -5.17 -9.12 13.09
C LYS A 194 -5.00 -10.33 12.19
N ILE A 195 -4.29 -10.17 11.07
CA ILE A 195 -4.01 -11.26 10.12
C ILE A 195 -2.84 -12.12 10.58
N ILE A 196 -1.83 -11.47 11.16
CA ILE A 196 -0.64 -12.07 11.75
C ILE A 196 -0.44 -11.53 13.18
N THR A 197 0.32 -12.26 14.00
CA THR A 197 0.76 -11.87 15.35
C THR A 197 2.09 -11.11 15.32
#